data_AF-A0A0C3NLP7-F1
#
_entry.id   AF-A0A0C3NLP7-F1
#
_cell.length_a   1.000
_cell.length_b   1.000
_cell.length_c   1.000
_cell.angle_alpha   90.00
_cell.angle_beta   90.00
_cell.angle_gamma   90.00
#
_symmetry.space_group_name_H-M   'P 1'
#
loop_
_entity.id
_entity.type
_entity.pdbx_description
1 polymer ?
#
loop_
_entity_poly.entity_id
_entity_poly.type
_entity_poly.pdbx_seq_one_letter_code
_entity_poly.pdbx_strand_id
1 'polypeptide(L)'
;VPFTHLIMLKNTDNTGVTVQALFDDGAMTGAMALSMFNAIKHKLKGWQPSSQALHMANGAVVLLEATWMGTINIEGMEATGTFKVFDSAGGWTFLFGKPLLQVFKATHDYMTDNITITDGNTKVVLHN
;
A
#
# COMPACT_ATOMS: atom_id res chain seq x y z
N VAL A 1 7.43 -7.56 -15.84
CA VAL A 1 7.46 -6.17 -15.31
C VAL A 1 6.84 -6.19 -13.93
N PRO A 2 7.17 -5.27 -13.01
CA PRO A 2 6.47 -5.20 -11.73
C PRO A 2 4.98 -4.88 -11.94
N PHE A 3 4.08 -5.44 -11.13
CA PHE A 3 2.65 -5.12 -11.20
C PHE A 3 2.37 -3.83 -10.44
N THR A 4 1.93 -2.77 -11.12
CA THR A 4 1.60 -1.51 -10.45
C THR A 4 0.18 -1.07 -10.73
N HIS A 5 -0.52 -0.58 -9.70
CA HIS A 5 -1.87 -0.06 -9.88
C HIS A 5 -2.12 1.19 -9.05
N LEU A 6 -3.06 2.02 -9.49
CA LEU A 6 -3.52 3.17 -8.71
C LEU A 6 -4.41 2.69 -7.57
N ILE A 7 -4.13 3.18 -6.36
CA ILE A 7 -4.96 2.99 -5.18
C ILE A 7 -5.35 4.35 -4.62
N MET A 8 -6.56 4.46 -4.07
CA MET A 8 -7.00 5.65 -3.35
C MET A 8 -6.96 5.39 -1.85
N LEU A 9 -6.19 6.19 -1.13
CA LEU A 9 -6.18 6.24 0.33
C LEU A 9 -7.27 7.22 0.78
N LYS A 10 -8.36 6.71 1.36
CA LYS A 10 -9.51 7.52 1.77
C LYS A 10 -9.28 8.18 3.13
N ASN A 11 -9.70 9.43 3.21
CA ASN A 11 -9.89 10.17 4.45
C ASN A 11 -11.31 9.92 5.00
N THR A 12 -11.52 10.24 6.27
CA THR A 12 -12.82 10.10 6.95
C THR A 12 -13.91 11.03 6.41
N ASP A 13 -13.54 12.07 5.65
CA ASP A 13 -14.44 13.04 5.04
C ASP A 13 -14.76 12.74 3.56
N ASN A 14 -14.56 11.49 3.13
CA ASN A 14 -14.72 11.01 1.75
C ASN A 14 -13.79 11.66 0.71
N THR A 15 -12.85 12.52 1.12
CA THR A 15 -11.71 12.90 0.27
C THR A 15 -10.67 11.79 0.27
N GLY A 16 -9.64 11.89 -0.57
CA GLY A 16 -8.57 10.91 -0.58
C GLY A 16 -7.37 11.35 -1.40
N VAL A 17 -6.31 10.55 -1.34
CA VAL A 17 -5.12 10.72 -2.16
C VAL A 17 -4.90 9.45 -2.98
N THR A 18 -4.79 9.62 -4.29
CA THR A 18 -4.43 8.52 -5.19
C THR A 18 -2.91 8.41 -5.29
N VAL A 19 -2.39 7.19 -5.15
CA VAL A 19 -0.98 6.88 -5.30
C VAL A 19 -0.82 5.66 -6.21
N GLN A 20 0.29 5.60 -6.96
CA GLN A 20 0.69 4.39 -7.66
C GLN A 20 1.37 3.44 -6.67
N ALA A 21 0.90 2.21 -6.60
CA ALA A 21 1.38 1.19 -5.69
C ALA A 21 1.94 -0.01 -6.45
N LEU A 22 3.08 -0.52 -5.99
CA LEU A 22 3.68 -1.77 -6.46
C LEU A 22 3.10 -2.94 -5.65
N PHE A 23 2.45 -3.88 -6.32
CA PHE A 23 1.90 -5.07 -5.70
C PHE A 23 3.03 -6.07 -5.47
N ASP A 24 3.31 -6.37 -4.20
CA ASP A 24 4.49 -7.12 -3.77
C ASP A 24 4.11 -8.14 -2.69
N ASP A 25 4.08 -9.41 -3.05
CA ASP A 25 3.77 -10.52 -2.14
C ASP A 25 4.95 -10.94 -1.25
N GLY A 26 6.16 -10.47 -1.56
CA GLY A 26 7.37 -10.60 -0.75
C GLY A 26 7.46 -9.57 0.38
N ALA A 27 6.75 -8.44 0.26
CA ALA A 27 6.69 -7.42 1.31
C ALA A 27 5.78 -7.85 2.48
N MET A 28 6.36 -8.02 3.66
CA MET A 28 5.65 -8.44 4.88
C MET A 28 4.79 -7.36 5.54
N THR A 29 4.73 -6.16 4.96
CA THR A 29 3.91 -5.04 5.41
C THR A 29 3.58 -4.13 4.24
N GLY A 30 2.47 -3.40 4.29
CA GLY A 30 2.29 -2.24 3.41
C GLY A 30 3.31 -1.17 3.78
N ALA A 31 3.93 -0.54 2.79
CA ALA A 31 4.94 0.48 3.05
C ALA A 31 4.82 1.67 2.09
N MET A 32 5.01 2.89 2.58
CA MET A 32 5.09 4.10 1.78
C MET A 32 6.44 4.77 2.00
N ALA A 33 7.09 5.16 0.91
CA ALA A 33 8.37 5.84 0.97
C ALA A 33 8.21 7.20 1.63
N LEU A 34 9.17 7.58 2.47
CA LEU A 34 9.18 8.88 3.15
C LEU A 34 9.06 10.06 2.17
N SER A 35 9.67 9.95 0.98
CA SER A 35 9.56 10.96 -0.08
C SER A 35 8.12 11.15 -0.56
N MET A 36 7.42 10.05 -0.88
CA MET A 36 6.01 10.06 -1.25
C MET A 36 5.14 10.60 -0.10
N PHE A 37 5.37 10.11 1.12
CA PHE A 37 4.64 10.58 2.29
C PHE A 37 4.80 12.08 2.49
N ASN A 38 6.00 12.63 2.42
CA ASN A 38 6.24 14.07 2.53
C ASN A 38 5.49 14.88 1.47
N ALA A 39 5.35 14.34 0.25
CA ALA A 39 4.59 14.98 -0.81
C ALA A 39 3.08 15.01 -0.54
N ILE A 40 2.52 14.03 0.19
CA ILE A 40 1.06 13.89 0.33
C ILE A 40 0.51 14.07 1.76
N LYS A 41 1.37 14.08 2.80
CA LYS A 41 0.96 14.04 4.22
C LYS A 41 0.03 15.19 4.65
N HIS A 42 0.06 16.31 3.92
CA HIS A 42 -0.82 17.46 4.17
C HIS A 42 -2.26 17.23 3.68
N LYS A 43 -2.48 16.27 2.78
CA LYS A 43 -3.80 15.84 2.28
C LYS A 43 -4.24 14.51 2.87
N LEU A 44 -3.29 13.66 3.26
CA LEU A 44 -3.56 12.35 3.85
C LEU A 44 -3.83 12.50 5.35
N LYS A 45 -5.03 12.13 5.79
CA LYS A 45 -5.43 12.10 7.21
C LYS A 45 -5.29 10.68 7.76
N GLY A 46 -5.37 10.54 9.08
CA GLY A 46 -5.40 9.23 9.76
C GLY A 46 -4.05 8.55 9.98
N TRP A 47 -2.93 9.22 9.64
CA TRP A 47 -1.60 8.75 10.05
C TRP A 47 -1.26 9.20 11.47
N GLN A 48 -0.35 8.49 12.11
CA GLN A 48 0.23 8.81 13.42
C GLN A 48 1.75 8.77 13.33
N PRO A 49 2.48 9.68 14.01
CA PRO A 49 3.93 9.61 14.07
C PRO A 49 4.38 8.33 14.78
N SER A 50 5.51 7.79 14.34
CA SER A 50 6.16 6.64 14.97
C SER A 50 7.66 6.86 14.98
N SER A 51 8.37 6.13 15.84
CA SER A 51 9.83 6.12 15.92
C SER A 51 10.36 4.69 16.13
N GLN A 52 9.54 3.69 15.81
CA GLN A 52 9.90 2.28 15.97
C GLN A 52 10.95 1.88 14.92
N ALA A 53 11.99 1.15 15.35
CA ALA A 53 12.95 0.56 14.45
C ALA A 53 12.37 -0.67 13.72
N LEU A 54 12.64 -0.79 12.42
CA LEU A 54 12.33 -1.94 11.59
C LEU A 54 13.61 -2.64 11.17
N HIS A 55 13.59 -3.97 11.21
CA HIS A 55 14.65 -4.80 10.65
C HIS A 55 14.27 -5.23 9.24
N MET A 56 15.08 -4.81 8.27
CA MET A 56 14.89 -5.09 6.86
C MET A 56 15.47 -6.45 6.49
N ALA A 57 15.02 -7.01 5.37
CA ALA A 57 15.49 -8.31 4.89
C ALA A 57 17.00 -8.36 4.58
N ASN A 58 17.60 -7.22 4.21
CA ASN A 58 19.03 -7.07 4.00
C ASN A 58 19.82 -6.82 5.30
N GLY A 59 19.18 -6.92 6.47
CA GLY A 59 19.78 -6.69 7.77
C GLY A 59 19.88 -5.20 8.18
N ALA A 60 19.49 -4.27 7.31
CA ALA A 60 19.46 -2.85 7.66
C ALA A 60 18.41 -2.58 8.74
N VAL A 61 18.68 -1.58 9.58
CA VAL A 61 17.71 -1.05 10.54
C VAL A 61 17.25 0.32 10.06
N VAL A 62 15.95 0.49 9.88
CA VAL A 62 15.35 1.76 9.45
C VAL A 62 14.34 2.25 10.50
N LEU A 63 14.27 3.55 10.71
CA LEU A 63 13.27 4.13 11.60
C LEU A 63 11.96 4.33 10.85
N LEU A 64 10.87 3.92 11.50
CA LEU A 64 9.53 4.36 11.13
C LEU A 64 9.39 5.85 11.39
N GLU A 65 8.72 6.53 10.48
CA GLU A 65 8.35 7.94 10.61
C GLU A 65 6.86 8.08 10.95
N ALA A 66 6.04 7.22 10.36
CA ALA A 66 4.61 7.19 10.61
C ALA A 66 4.01 5.81 10.36
N THR A 67 2.85 5.59 10.94
CA THR A 67 1.93 4.52 10.57
C THR A 67 0.64 5.12 10.07
N TRP A 68 0.00 4.45 9.12
CA TRP A 68 -1.32 4.84 8.64
C TRP A 68 -2.27 3.65 8.73
N MET A 69 -3.52 3.96 9.10
CA MET A 69 -4.62 3.02 9.09
C MET A 69 -5.86 3.72 8.54
N GLY A 70 -6.57 3.07 7.62
CA GLY A 70 -7.77 3.62 7.03
C GLY A 70 -8.30 2.77 5.89
N THR A 71 -9.26 3.33 5.17
CA THR A 71 -9.88 2.66 4.02
C THR A 71 -9.06 2.90 2.75
N ILE A 72 -8.73 1.82 2.06
CA ILE A 72 -8.12 1.83 0.74
C ILE A 72 -9.20 1.46 -0.27
N ASN A 73 -9.29 2.20 -1.36
CA ASN A 73 -10.17 1.91 -2.48
C ASN A 73 -9.36 1.57 -3.73
N ILE A 74 -9.75 0.49 -4.40
CA ILE A 74 -9.18 0.05 -5.68
C ILE A 74 -10.36 -0.25 -6.60
N GLU A 75 -10.56 0.59 -7.62
CA GLU A 75 -11.67 0.46 -8.59
C GLU A 75 -13.04 0.23 -7.95
N GLY A 76 -13.35 0.95 -6.87
CA GLY A 76 -14.63 0.82 -6.16
C GLY A 76 -14.64 -0.26 -5.06
N MET A 77 -13.65 -1.15 -5.01
CA MET A 77 -13.50 -2.12 -3.93
C MET A 77 -12.83 -1.47 -2.72
N GLU A 78 -13.44 -1.58 -1.54
CA GLU A 78 -12.94 -0.97 -0.31
C GLU A 78 -12.53 -2.00 0.73
N ALA A 79 -11.37 -1.79 1.34
CA ALA A 79 -10.93 -2.57 2.50
C ALA A 79 -10.17 -1.69 3.48
N THR A 80 -10.23 -2.04 4.77
CA THR A 80 -9.39 -1.41 5.80
C THR A 80 -7.98 -1.98 5.70
N GLY A 81 -6.99 -1.10 5.55
CA GLY A 81 -5.59 -1.46 5.44
C GLY A 81 -4.72 -0.70 6.42
N THR A 82 -3.51 -1.20 6.64
CA THR A 82 -2.45 -0.50 7.37
C THR A 82 -1.16 -0.50 6.56
N PHE A 83 -0.41 0.59 6.65
CA PHE A 83 0.94 0.65 6.12
C PHE A 83 1.86 1.50 6.99
N LYS A 84 3.16 1.30 6.76
CA LYS A 84 4.26 1.92 7.48
C LYS A 84 4.96 2.93 6.58
N VAL A 85 5.45 4.03 7.15
CA VAL A 85 6.21 5.05 6.41
C VAL A 85 7.65 5.03 6.89
N PHE A 86 8.59 4.85 5.97
CA PHE A 86 10.03 4.90 6.23
C PHE A 86 10.80 5.20 4.94
N ASP A 87 12.10 5.48 5.06
CA ASP A 87 12.94 5.75 3.90
C ASP A 87 13.16 4.49 3.06
N SER A 88 12.76 4.56 1.78
CA SER A 88 12.93 3.46 0.81
C SER A 88 14.29 3.48 0.12
N ALA A 89 15.15 4.47 0.40
CA ALA A 89 16.39 4.75 -0.32
C ALA A 89 16.19 4.87 -1.85
N GLY A 90 14.98 5.27 -2.28
CA GLY A 90 14.62 5.43 -3.70
C GLY A 90 14.20 4.14 -4.42
N GLY A 91 14.12 2.99 -3.74
CA GLY A 91 13.80 1.71 -4.40
C GLY A 91 12.34 1.57 -4.85
N TRP A 92 11.41 2.25 -4.19
CA TRP A 92 9.96 2.19 -4.45
C TRP A 92 9.27 3.39 -3.79
N THR A 93 8.03 3.67 -4.19
CA THR A 93 7.20 4.76 -3.63
C THR A 93 6.10 4.24 -2.71
N PHE A 94 5.46 3.13 -3.06
CA PHE A 94 4.50 2.43 -2.22
C PHE A 94 4.54 0.93 -2.52
N LEU A 95 4.75 0.10 -1.49
CA LEU A 95 4.60 -1.35 -1.53
C LEU A 95 3.24 -1.75 -1.01
N PHE A 96 2.42 -2.30 -1.88
CA PHE A 96 1.17 -2.98 -1.56
C PHE A 96 1.49 -4.40 -1.10
N GLY A 97 1.96 -4.49 0.14
CA GLY A 97 2.50 -5.72 0.70
C GLY A 97 1.44 -6.78 1.00
N LYS A 98 1.91 -7.97 1.39
CA LYS A 98 1.11 -9.16 1.68
C LYS A 98 -0.10 -8.93 2.59
N PRO A 99 -0.03 -8.17 3.71
CA PRO A 99 -1.23 -7.92 4.52
C PRO A 99 -2.32 -7.16 3.76
N LEU A 100 -1.93 -6.24 2.87
CA LEU A 100 -2.89 -5.52 2.03
C LEU A 100 -3.44 -6.42 0.92
N LEU A 101 -2.60 -7.24 0.29
CA LEU A 101 -3.04 -8.26 -0.68
C LEU A 101 -4.06 -9.23 -0.06
N GLN A 102 -3.85 -9.62 1.20
CA GLN A 102 -4.75 -10.52 1.93
C GLN A 102 -6.13 -9.92 2.19
N VAL A 103 -6.22 -8.64 2.61
CA VAL A 103 -7.53 -8.03 2.86
C VAL A 103 -8.34 -7.85 1.57
N PHE A 104 -7.68 -7.72 0.42
CA PHE A 104 -8.30 -7.70 -0.90
C PHE A 104 -8.45 -9.09 -1.53
N LYS A 105 -8.06 -10.17 -0.82
CA LYS A 105 -8.08 -11.56 -1.31
C LYS A 105 -7.44 -11.70 -2.70
N ALA A 106 -6.34 -10.98 -2.90
CA ALA A 106 -5.71 -10.83 -4.21
C ALA A 106 -5.18 -12.18 -4.74
N THR A 107 -5.37 -12.43 -6.04
CA THR A 107 -4.81 -13.57 -6.77
C THR A 107 -4.11 -13.05 -8.02
N HIS A 108 -2.81 -13.33 -8.15
CA HIS A 108 -2.02 -12.95 -9.32
C HIS A 108 -1.95 -14.12 -10.30
N ASP A 109 -2.44 -13.89 -11.52
CA ASP A 109 -2.18 -14.76 -12.66
C ASP A 109 -0.95 -14.23 -13.41
N TYR A 110 0.18 -14.90 -13.23
CA TYR A 110 1.45 -14.54 -13.86
C TYR A 110 1.49 -14.81 -15.37
N MET A 111 0.59 -15.63 -15.92
CA MET A 111 0.51 -15.84 -17.37
C MET A 111 -0.05 -14.59 -18.04
N THR A 112 -1.18 -14.10 -17.53
CA THR A 112 -1.85 -12.91 -18.06
C THR A 112 -1.35 -11.60 -17.47
N ASP A 113 -0.50 -11.67 -16.45
CA ASP A 113 -0.04 -10.54 -15.62
C ASP A 113 -1.19 -9.70 -15.06
N ASN A 114 -2.23 -10.36 -14.55
CA ASN A 114 -3.40 -9.73 -13.97
C ASN A 114 -3.54 -10.07 -12.49
N ILE A 115 -4.07 -9.14 -11.72
CA ILE A 115 -4.44 -9.38 -10.32
C ILE A 115 -5.96 -9.32 -10.19
N THR A 116 -6.56 -10.39 -9.70
CA THR A 116 -7.97 -10.38 -9.28
C THR A 116 -8.06 -10.02 -7.80
N ILE A 117 -8.90 -9.04 -7.46
CA ILE A 117 -9.26 -8.71 -6.07
C ILE A 117 -10.75 -8.99 -5.83
N THR A 118 -11.12 -9.29 -4.58
CA THR A 118 -12.51 -9.61 -4.21
C THR A 118 -12.84 -9.32 -2.75
N ASP A 119 -14.07 -8.84 -2.49
CA ASP A 119 -14.64 -8.74 -1.14
C ASP A 119 -15.36 -10.05 -0.72
N GLY A 120 -15.57 -10.99 -1.65
CA GLY A 120 -16.35 -12.22 -1.47
C GLY A 120 -17.68 -12.25 -2.23
N ASN A 121 -18.18 -11.08 -2.64
CA ASN A 121 -19.40 -10.91 -3.43
C ASN A 121 -19.08 -10.41 -4.85
N THR A 122 -18.15 -9.48 -4.95
CA THR A 122 -17.72 -8.84 -6.20
C THR A 122 -16.27 -9.20 -6.50
N LYS A 123 -15.94 -9.29 -7.79
CA LYS A 123 -14.57 -9.50 -8.28
C LYS A 123 -14.21 -8.39 -9.25
N VAL A 124 -12.99 -7.90 -9.13
CA VAL A 124 -12.41 -6.93 -10.05
C VAL A 124 -11.09 -7.50 -10.56
N VAL A 125 -10.86 -7.38 -11.88
CA VAL A 125 -9.60 -7.77 -12.51
C VAL A 125 -8.82 -6.50 -12.79
N LEU A 126 -7.65 -6.40 -12.17
CA LEU A 126 -6.68 -5.33 -12.37
C LEU A 126 -5.70 -5.78 -13.44
N HIS A 127 -5.45 -4.89 -14.39
CA HIS A 127 -4.49 -5.10 -15.48
C HIS A 127 -3.22 -4.31 -15.20
N ASN A 128 -2.07 -4.90 -15.50
CA ASN A 128 -0.78 -4.21 -15.42
C ASN A 128 -0.58 -3.21 -16.56
#